data_AF-A0A2M7QEQ7-F1
#
_entry.id   AF-A0A2M7QEQ7-F1
#
_cell.length_a   1.000
_cell.length_b   1.000
_cell.length_c   1.000
_cell.angle_alpha   90.00
_cell.angle_beta   90.00
_cell.angle_gamma   90.00
#
_symmetry.space_group_name_H-M   'P 1'
#
loop_
_entity.id
_entity.type
_entity.pdbx_description
1 polymer ?
#
loop_
_entity_poly.entity_id
_entity_poly.type
_entity_poly.pdbx_seq_one_letter_code
_entity_poly.pdbx_strand_id
1 'polypeptide(L)' 'MNIKITHNWLLEYLDTDATPYEIQKYLSLCGPSIESVTKIDNDFIYDVEVITNRIDYASVLGVAREAVAI' A
#
# COMPACT_ATOMS: atom_id res chain seq x y z
N MET A 1 9.63 8.38 -6.21
CA MET A 1 8.52 8.53 -7.20
C MET A 1 7.28 8.07 -6.49
N ASN A 2 6.17 8.79 -6.60
CA ASN A 2 5.00 8.44 -5.80
C ASN A 2 3.92 7.84 -6.68
N ILE A 3 3.29 6.78 -6.19
CA ILE A 3 2.11 6.20 -6.81
C ILE A 3 0.94 6.25 -5.83
N LYS A 4 -0.27 6.32 -6.38
CA LYS A 4 -1.50 6.29 -5.59
C LYS A 4 -2.23 5.00 -5.84
N ILE A 5 -2.59 4.33 -4.75
CA ILE A 5 -3.32 3.05 -4.77
C ILE A 5 -4.55 3.19 -3.89
N THR A 6 -5.70 2.71 -4.35
CA THR A 6 -6.90 2.62 -3.51
C THR A 6 -6.90 1.34 -2.67
N HIS A 7 -7.50 1.40 -1.50
CA HIS A 7 -7.61 0.28 -0.58
C HIS A 7 -8.49 -0.82 -1.15
N ASN A 8 -9.61 -0.48 -1.79
CA ASN A 8 -10.41 -1.47 -2.50
C ASN A 8 -9.62 -2.23 -3.57
N TRP A 9 -8.75 -1.56 -4.32
CA TRP A 9 -7.95 -2.23 -5.35
C TRP A 9 -6.85 -3.10 -4.75
N LEU A 10 -6.29 -2.71 -3.61
CA LEU A 10 -5.38 -3.55 -2.85
C LEU A 10 -6.07 -4.84 -2.37
N LEU A 11 -7.30 -4.73 -1.86
CA LEU A 11 -8.10 -5.87 -1.38
C LEU A 11 -8.51 -6.86 -2.49
N GLU A 12 -8.49 -6.46 -3.77
CA GLU A 12 -8.68 -7.42 -4.88
C GLU A 12 -7.54 -8.44 -4.97
N TYR A 13 -6.36 -8.12 -4.43
CA TYR A 13 -5.17 -8.97 -4.46
C TYR A 13 -4.67 -9.41 -3.07
N LEU A 14 -5.25 -8.86 -2.01
CA LEU A 14 -4.84 -9.07 -0.63
C LEU A 14 -6.06 -9.40 0.23
N ASP A 15 -6.08 -10.60 0.79
CA ASP A 15 -7.09 -11.01 1.78
C ASP A 15 -6.55 -10.71 3.18
N THR A 16 -7.10 -9.69 3.84
CA THR A 16 -6.65 -9.23 5.16
C THR A 16 -7.76 -8.55 5.95
N ASP A 17 -7.73 -8.72 7.27
CA ASP A 17 -8.59 -7.98 8.22
C ASP A 17 -7.93 -6.66 8.70
N ALA A 18 -6.71 -6.36 8.23
CA ALA A 18 -5.95 -5.19 8.67
C ALA A 18 -6.61 -3.88 8.23
N THR A 19 -6.69 -2.92 9.14
CA THR A 19 -7.18 -1.58 8.82
C THR A 19 -6.19 -0.83 7.91
N PRO A 20 -6.64 0.18 7.13
CA PRO A 20 -5.75 0.95 6.28
C PRO A 20 -4.55 1.58 7.01
N TYR A 21 -4.73 1.97 8.27
CA TYR A 21 -3.66 2.52 9.10
C TYR A 21 -2.68 1.46 9.61
N GLU A 22 -3.14 0.23 9.84
CA GLU A 22 -2.26 -0.90 10.16
C GLU A 22 -1.41 -1.27 8.94
N ILE A 23 -2.06 -1.38 7.77
CA ILE A 23 -1.37 -1.59 6.48
C ILE A 23 -0.30 -0.51 6.27
N GLN A 24 -0.63 0.78 6.49
CA GLN A 24 0.35 1.86 6.44
C GLN A 24 1.55 1.60 7.37
N LYS A 25 1.27 1.32 8.64
CA LYS A 25 2.29 1.16 9.67
C LYS A 25 3.23 0.01 9.34
N TYR A 26 2.68 -1.15 8.97
CA TYR A 26 3.49 -2.34 8.77
C TYR A 26 4.22 -2.35 7.43
N LEU A 27 3.60 -1.92 6.33
CA LEU A 27 4.31 -1.80 5.04
C LEU A 27 5.48 -0.83 5.14
N SER A 28 5.30 0.28 5.87
CA SER A 28 6.38 1.25 6.10
C SER A 28 7.53 0.69 6.97
N LEU A 29 7.30 -0.40 7.72
CA LEU A 29 8.35 -1.08 8.50
C LEU A 29 9.09 -2.17 7.71
N CYS A 30 8.43 -2.75 6.71
CA CYS A 30 8.92 -3.95 6.02
C CYS A 30 9.33 -3.71 4.55
N GLY A 31 8.86 -2.64 3.91
CA GLY A 31 9.10 -2.42 2.49
C GLY A 31 8.83 -0.99 2.01
N PRO A 32 7.74 -0.74 1.27
CA PRO A 32 7.44 0.58 0.71
C PRO A 32 7.01 1.58 1.80
N SER A 33 7.59 2.79 1.76
CA SER A 33 7.17 3.87 2.64
C SER A 33 5.82 4.42 2.19
N ILE A 34 4.81 4.39 3.08
CA ILE A 34 3.49 4.97 2.82
C ILE A 34 3.45 6.35 3.48
N GLU A 35 3.64 7.41 2.69
CA GLU A 35 3.73 8.79 3.18
C GLU A 35 2.41 9.27 3.78
N SER A 36 1.28 8.89 3.17
CA SER A 36 -0.03 9.29 3.66
C SER A 36 -1.13 8.30 3.30
N VAL A 37 -2.17 8.27 4.14
CA VAL A 37 -3.44 7.59 3.87
C VAL A 37 -4.54 8.63 3.92
N THR A 38 -5.20 8.85 2.78
CA THR A 38 -6.29 9.83 2.67
C THR A 38 -7.60 9.11 2.44
N LYS A 39 -8.61 9.39 3.26
CA LYS A 39 -9.97 8.88 3.03
C LYS A 39 -10.67 9.74 1.99
N ILE A 40 -11.16 9.11 0.92
CA ILE A 40 -11.97 9.77 -0.11
C ILE A 40 -13.28 8.99 -0.24
N ASP A 41 -14.40 9.66 0.05
CA ASP A 41 -15.73 9.07 0.08
C ASP A 41 -15.80 7.80 0.95
N ASN A 42 -15.94 6.64 0.32
CA ASN A 42 -16.06 5.33 0.96
C ASN A 42 -14.79 4.45 0.78
N ASP A 43 -13.67 5.04 0.36
CA ASP A 43 -12.40 4.35 0.12
C ASP A 43 -11.21 5.08 0.77
N PHE A 44 -10.08 4.41 0.85
CA PHE A 44 -8.82 4.95 1.34
C PHE A 44 -7.77 4.93 0.23
N ILE A 45 -7.01 6.01 0.10
CA ILE A 45 -5.92 6.12 -0.88
C ILE A 45 -4.60 6.15 -0.15
N TYR A 46 -3.71 5.25 -0.54
CA TYR A 46 -2.32 5.20 -0.12
C TYR A 46 -1.45 6.02 -1.06
N ASP A 47 -0.64 6.91 -0.51
CA ASP A 47 0.47 7.54 -1.22
C ASP A 47 1.73 6.73 -0.92
N VAL A 48 2.19 5.98 -1.92
CA VAL A 48 3.30 5.03 -1.78
C VAL A 48 4.54 5.60 -2.44
N GLU A 49 5.59 5.79 -1.65
CA GLU A 49 6.90 6.18 -2.14
C GLU A 49 7.63 4.97 -2.74
N VAL A 50 7.86 5.05 -4.04
CA VAL A 50 8.68 4.11 -4.80
C VAL A 50 10.11 4.64 -4.88
N ILE A 51 11.02 3.85 -4.33
CA ILE A 51 12.47 4.09 -4.37
C ILE A 51 13.09 3.46 -5.63
N THR A 52 14.22 4.02 -6.09
CA THR A 52 14.83 3.68 -7.39
C THR A 52 15.28 2.23 -7.52
N ASN A 53 15.64 1.58 -6.41
CA ASN A 53 16.10 0.19 -6.37
C ASN A 53 14.99 -0.84 -6.10
N ARG A 54 13.73 -0.41 -5.88
CA ARG A 54 12.56 -1.29 -5.68
C ARG A 54 11.40 -0.84 -6.57
N ILE A 55 11.61 -0.93 -7.88
CA ILE A 55 10.60 -0.56 -8.88
C ILE A 55 9.37 -1.49 -8.87
N ASP A 56 9.50 -2.68 -8.28
CA ASP A 56 8.39 -3.60 -8.06
C ASP A 56 7.25 -2.96 -7.25
N TYR A 57 7.55 -1.98 -6.39
CA TYR A 57 6.55 -1.20 -5.66
C TYR A 57 5.72 -0.25 -6.54
N ALA A 58 6.12 -0.03 -7.79
CA ALA A 58 5.40 0.85 -8.72
C ALA A 58 4.08 0.26 -9.27
N SER A 59 3.55 -0.78 -8.63
CA SER A 59 2.31 -1.44 -9.04
C SER A 59 1.52 -1.95 -7.84
N VAL A 60 0.18 -2.02 -7.98
CA VAL A 60 -0.69 -2.55 -6.93
C VAL A 60 -0.32 -3.97 -6.53
N LEU A 61 0.08 -4.79 -7.51
CA LEU A 61 0.47 -6.17 -7.31
C LEU A 61 1.76 -6.28 -6.48
N GLY A 62 2.73 -5.40 -6.73
CA GLY A 62 3.97 -5.38 -5.95
C GLY A 62 3.72 -5.01 -4.50
N VAL A 63 2.89 -3.99 -4.26
CA VAL A 63 2.50 -3.59 -2.90
C VAL A 63 1.70 -4.70 -2.21
N ALA A 64 0.75 -5.34 -2.91
CA ALA A 64 -0.01 -6.47 -2.37
C ALA A 64 0.91 -7.64 -1.97
N ARG A 65 1.92 -7.97 -2.78
CA ARG A 65 2.87 -9.05 -2.48
C ARG A 65 3.69 -8.81 -1.21
N GLU A 66 4.09 -7.56 -0.95
CA GLU A 66 4.76 -7.20 0.30
C GLU A 66 3.77 -7.24 1.48
N ALA A 67 2.53 -6.80 1.24
CA ALA A 67 1.49 -6.77 2.26
C ALA A 67 1.03 -8.18 2.71
N VAL A 68 1.18 -9.21 1.87
CA VAL A 68 0.86 -10.61 2.23
C VAL A 68 1.71 -11.13 3.40
N ALA A 69 2.92 -10.59 3.59
CA ALA A 69 3.83 -11.05 4.65
C ALA A 69 3.49 -10.46 6.04
N ILE A 70 2.43 -9.66 6.13
CA ILE A 70 2.07 -8.83 7.27
C ILE A 70 0.70 -9.26 7.80
#